data_AF-A0A950QUT7-F1
#
_entry.id   AF-A0A950QUT7-F1
#
_cell.length_a   1.000
_cell.length_b   1.000
_cell.length_c   1.000
_cell.angle_alpha   90.00
_cell.angle_beta   90.00
_cell.angle_gamma   90.00
#
_symmetry.space_group_name_H-M   'P 1'
#
loop_
_entity.id
_entity.type
_entity.pdbx_description
1 polymer ?
#
loop_
_entity_poly.entity_id
_entity_poly.type
_entity_poly.pdbx_seq_one_letter_code
_entity_poly.pdbx_strand_id
1 'polypeptide(L)'
;MRPLAKPFCALPLLAATYAFSGATPEPQSFYVHSGDTVVFYGDSITEQRLYTNITELYALTRNPKLNATFINSGWGGDKVTGGGGGPIDLRLQRDVYPYKPTVMTIMLGMNDGRYANHTAADDDVYYSGYRHIIESVRQHFPNIRITAVEPSPFDDVTRPITLQPSGYNEILLKYSSWIRRYAKEANLEVADFNNPVVDMLRLAAGSDSATAQKIIPDRVHPGLAGHLVMAEQLLKAWNAREVVSAVTIDARSGKVLQSDFAHITNLHGNNPFIWTELDDALPLPFANMLANDRDHTVALALKSSDVTQALNEQMLRITGLSAGSYKLTIDGEFVGQWTNNELAHGVNLAVLETPMEMQAAEVRDLTSRHIDIHQFRWRTLQVPLQDSDVEHLDSTLKALDAVEADVVRLQRAAAQPRPHVFQIVPAA
;
A
#
# COMPACT_ATOMS: atom_id res chain seq x y z
N MET A 1 24.10 -85.84 -21.24
CA MET A 1 24.48 -84.79 -20.26
C MET A 1 23.85 -83.49 -20.71
N ARG A 2 22.80 -83.02 -20.02
CA ARG A 2 22.11 -81.74 -20.29
C ARG A 2 22.10 -80.95 -18.97
N PRO A 3 22.46 -79.66 -18.94
CA PRO A 3 22.49 -78.89 -17.70
C PRO A 3 21.08 -78.46 -17.29
N LEU A 4 20.83 -78.53 -15.97
CA LEU A 4 19.59 -78.12 -15.31
C LEU A 4 19.48 -76.59 -15.22
N ALA A 5 18.27 -76.09 -15.45
CA ALA A 5 17.86 -74.70 -15.21
C ALA A 5 17.77 -74.41 -13.70
N LYS A 6 18.24 -73.22 -13.28
CA LYS A 6 18.09 -72.69 -11.92
C LYS A 6 16.77 -71.93 -11.77
N PRO A 7 16.07 -72.01 -10.62
CA PRO A 7 14.84 -71.25 -10.38
C PRO A 7 15.14 -69.81 -9.93
N PHE A 8 14.27 -68.89 -10.37
CA PHE A 8 14.22 -67.48 -9.97
C PHE A 8 13.77 -67.35 -8.51
N CYS A 9 14.46 -66.50 -7.74
CA CYS A 9 14.06 -66.08 -6.40
C CYS A 9 13.54 -64.63 -6.49
N ALA A 10 12.26 -64.42 -6.22
CA ALA A 10 11.65 -63.09 -6.18
C ALA A 10 11.89 -62.45 -4.79
N LEU A 11 12.50 -61.26 -4.76
CA LEU A 11 12.54 -60.39 -3.57
C LEU A 11 11.36 -59.41 -3.61
N PRO A 12 10.70 -59.11 -2.48
CA PRO A 12 9.68 -58.08 -2.42
C PRO A 12 10.34 -56.69 -2.34
N LEU A 13 9.89 -55.76 -3.19
CA LEU A 13 10.25 -54.35 -3.15
C LEU A 13 9.45 -53.67 -2.01
N LEU A 14 10.12 -53.22 -0.94
CA LEU A 14 9.51 -52.28 0.01
C LEU A 14 9.58 -50.86 -0.60
N ALA A 15 8.43 -50.30 -0.95
CA ALA A 15 8.31 -48.89 -1.28
C ALA A 15 8.20 -48.07 0.01
N ALA A 16 9.24 -47.29 0.34
CA ALA A 16 9.19 -46.31 1.41
C ALA A 16 8.48 -45.05 0.89
N THR A 17 7.24 -44.83 1.35
CA THR A 17 6.51 -43.56 1.13
C THR A 17 7.05 -42.51 2.09
N TYR A 18 7.87 -41.58 1.59
CA TYR A 18 8.19 -40.34 2.29
C TYR A 18 6.96 -39.43 2.25
N ALA A 19 6.26 -39.31 3.37
CA ALA A 19 5.26 -38.27 3.57
C ALA A 19 6.01 -36.94 3.78
N PHE A 20 6.03 -36.08 2.77
CA PHE A 20 6.39 -34.68 2.96
C PHE A 20 5.24 -34.00 3.70
N SER A 21 5.40 -33.77 5.01
CA SER A 21 4.60 -32.79 5.72
C SER A 21 5.05 -31.40 5.24
N GLY A 22 4.37 -30.85 4.24
CA GLY A 22 4.49 -29.43 3.93
C GLY A 22 3.93 -28.64 5.11
N ALA A 23 4.81 -28.11 5.96
CA ALA A 23 4.42 -27.07 6.89
C ALA A 23 3.97 -25.86 6.05
N THR A 24 2.71 -25.48 6.14
CA THR A 24 2.25 -24.16 5.69
C THR A 24 3.10 -23.12 6.42
N PRO A 25 3.75 -22.17 5.71
CA PRO A 25 4.46 -21.08 6.37
C PRO A 25 3.51 -20.38 7.34
N GLU A 26 3.96 -20.09 8.56
CA GLU A 26 3.19 -19.21 9.44
C GLU A 26 3.00 -17.86 8.74
N PRO A 27 1.81 -17.23 8.86
CA PRO A 27 1.57 -15.91 8.29
C PRO A 27 2.65 -14.95 8.77
N GLN A 28 3.38 -14.33 7.85
CA GLN A 28 4.38 -13.32 8.22
C GLN A 28 3.66 -12.11 8.81
N SER A 29 4.15 -11.60 9.94
CA SER A 29 3.62 -10.37 10.53
C SER A 29 3.84 -9.18 9.59
N PHE A 30 2.97 -8.18 9.69
CA PHE A 30 3.14 -6.92 8.99
C PHE A 30 4.53 -6.33 9.28
N TYR A 31 5.18 -5.80 8.25
CA TYR A 31 6.58 -5.39 8.34
C TYR A 31 6.81 -4.20 9.30
N VAL A 32 5.86 -3.27 9.43
CA VAL A 32 5.98 -2.13 10.36
C VAL A 32 5.46 -2.52 11.74
N HIS A 33 6.24 -2.24 12.77
CA HIS A 33 5.94 -2.55 14.17
C HIS A 33 5.72 -1.28 14.98
N SER A 34 5.07 -1.42 16.15
CA SER A 34 4.96 -0.29 17.08
C SER A 34 6.34 0.12 17.59
N GLY A 35 6.59 1.42 17.62
CA GLY A 35 7.89 2.03 17.90
C GLY A 35 8.71 2.34 16.65
N ASP A 36 8.30 1.88 15.46
CA ASP A 36 9.02 2.21 14.24
C ASP A 36 8.87 3.68 13.85
N THR A 37 9.96 4.22 13.30
CA THR A 37 9.96 5.46 12.52
C THR A 37 10.30 5.12 11.08
N VAL A 38 9.32 5.28 10.20
CA VAL A 38 9.38 4.98 8.77
C VAL A 38 9.68 6.28 8.01
N VAL A 39 10.81 6.32 7.30
CA VAL A 39 11.17 7.44 6.42
C VAL A 39 11.01 7.01 4.96
N PHE A 40 10.14 7.69 4.22
CA PHE A 40 10.02 7.54 2.78
C PHE A 40 10.98 8.51 2.08
N TYR A 41 12.06 8.00 1.52
CA TYR A 41 13.07 8.80 0.83
C TYR A 41 12.94 8.66 -0.69
N GLY A 42 13.01 9.78 -1.42
CA GLY A 42 12.96 9.75 -2.87
C GLY A 42 12.92 11.13 -3.50
N ASP A 43 12.52 11.15 -4.77
CA ASP A 43 12.47 12.37 -5.60
C ASP A 43 11.09 13.06 -5.59
N SER A 44 10.76 13.76 -6.68
CA SER A 44 9.48 14.47 -6.86
C SER A 44 8.27 13.55 -6.73
N ILE A 45 8.37 12.28 -7.11
CA ILE A 45 7.24 11.34 -7.02
C ILE A 45 6.97 11.01 -5.54
N THR A 46 8.01 10.92 -4.71
CA THR A 46 7.84 10.80 -3.26
C THR A 46 7.37 12.13 -2.65
N GLU A 47 7.86 13.27 -3.13
CA GLU A 47 7.42 14.61 -2.71
C GLU A 47 5.92 14.87 -2.96
N GLN A 48 5.29 14.16 -3.91
CA GLN A 48 3.82 14.20 -4.11
C GLN A 48 3.03 13.68 -2.91
N ARG A 49 3.63 12.84 -2.06
CA ARG A 49 3.07 12.28 -0.81
C ARG A 49 1.90 11.32 -0.99
N LEU A 50 1.52 10.96 -2.21
CA LEU A 50 0.32 10.16 -2.44
C LEU A 50 0.51 8.70 -1.99
N TYR A 51 1.49 7.94 -2.52
CA TYR A 51 1.71 6.55 -2.10
C TYR A 51 2.10 6.45 -0.62
N THR A 52 2.85 7.44 -0.10
CA THR A 52 3.26 7.46 1.31
C THR A 52 2.06 7.64 2.22
N ASN A 53 1.13 8.54 1.88
CA ASN A 53 -0.10 8.75 2.65
C ASN A 53 -1.02 7.53 2.59
N ILE A 54 -1.13 6.86 1.43
CA ILE A 54 -1.92 5.63 1.31
C ILE A 54 -1.31 4.51 2.16
N THR A 55 0.03 4.42 2.20
CA THR A 55 0.75 3.42 3.00
C THR A 55 0.54 3.65 4.50
N GLU A 56 0.68 4.89 4.98
CA GLU A 56 0.36 5.24 6.36
C GLU A 56 -1.11 4.97 6.67
N LEU A 57 -2.03 5.46 5.83
CA LEU A 57 -3.46 5.26 6.00
C LEU A 57 -3.80 3.77 6.18
N TYR A 58 -3.29 2.91 5.28
CA TYR A 58 -3.46 1.46 5.39
C TYR A 58 -2.92 0.92 6.70
N ALA A 59 -1.70 1.30 7.09
CA ALA A 59 -1.07 0.80 8.30
C ALA A 59 -1.94 1.09 9.53
N LEU A 60 -2.58 2.27 9.58
CA LEU A 60 -3.42 2.71 10.70
C LEU A 60 -4.82 2.12 10.65
N THR A 61 -5.46 2.08 9.48
CA THR A 61 -6.81 1.53 9.37
C THR A 61 -6.81 0.01 9.52
N ARG A 62 -5.78 -0.68 9.02
CA ARG A 62 -5.68 -2.14 9.12
C ARG A 62 -5.14 -2.63 10.46
N ASN A 63 -4.35 -1.80 11.14
CA ASN A 63 -3.74 -2.10 12.44
C ASN A 63 -3.95 -0.91 13.39
N PRO A 64 -5.17 -0.68 13.91
CA PRO A 64 -5.51 0.54 14.67
C PRO A 64 -4.72 0.71 15.97
N LYS A 65 -4.11 -0.35 16.48
CA LYS A 65 -3.24 -0.31 17.68
C LYS A 65 -1.77 -0.02 17.35
N LEU A 66 -1.41 0.09 16.07
CA LEU A 66 -0.05 0.37 15.63
C LEU A 66 0.36 1.79 16.04
N ASN A 67 1.41 1.89 16.85
CA ASN A 67 2.02 3.14 17.21
C ASN A 67 3.36 3.31 16.47
N ALA A 68 3.31 3.82 15.24
CA ALA A 68 4.47 4.09 14.40
C ALA A 68 4.40 5.51 13.81
N THR A 69 5.57 6.08 13.54
CA THR A 69 5.74 7.41 12.94
C THR A 69 6.11 7.27 11.46
N PHE A 70 5.51 8.09 10.61
CA PHE A 70 5.74 8.08 9.17
C PHE A 70 6.19 9.47 8.74
N ILE A 71 7.29 9.54 7.99
CA ILE A 71 7.92 10.79 7.55
C ILE A 71 8.16 10.71 6.05
N ASN A 72 7.74 11.74 5.34
CA ASN A 72 8.05 11.89 3.92
C ASN A 72 9.24 12.84 3.75
N SER A 73 10.34 12.31 3.19
CA SER A 73 11.58 13.05 2.91
C SER A 73 11.86 13.14 1.41
N GLY A 74 10.81 13.17 0.59
CA GLY A 74 10.89 13.35 -0.86
C GLY A 74 11.36 14.76 -1.25
N TRP A 75 12.13 14.88 -2.32
CA TRP A 75 12.54 16.19 -2.84
C TRP A 75 12.65 16.21 -4.37
N GLY A 76 11.97 17.16 -4.99
CA GLY A 76 11.89 17.25 -6.44
C GLY A 76 13.24 17.34 -7.15
N GLY A 77 13.41 16.48 -8.17
CA GLY A 77 14.62 16.43 -9.00
C GLY A 77 15.82 15.72 -8.38
N ASP A 78 15.68 15.16 -7.17
CA ASP A 78 16.72 14.36 -6.55
C ASP A 78 17.09 13.15 -7.42
N LYS A 79 18.38 12.90 -7.44
CA LYS A 79 19.06 11.73 -8.00
C LYS A 79 19.82 11.03 -6.87
N VAL A 80 20.50 9.92 -7.16
CA VAL A 80 21.38 9.29 -6.17
C VAL A 80 22.54 10.18 -5.71
N THR A 81 22.84 11.26 -6.44
CA THR A 81 23.86 12.26 -6.10
C THR A 81 23.28 13.50 -5.40
N GLY A 82 21.97 13.54 -5.16
CA GLY A 82 21.23 14.71 -4.68
C GLY A 82 20.62 15.53 -5.81
N GLY A 83 20.20 16.75 -5.51
CA GLY A 83 19.40 17.57 -6.42
C GLY A 83 19.17 18.98 -5.89
N GLY A 84 17.96 19.50 -6.11
CA GLY A 84 17.59 20.85 -5.69
C GLY A 84 17.67 21.07 -4.17
N GLY A 85 17.70 20.00 -3.39
CA GLY A 85 17.80 20.04 -1.93
C GLY A 85 19.22 19.98 -1.38
N GLY A 86 20.20 19.94 -2.28
CA GLY A 86 21.62 19.80 -1.96
C GLY A 86 22.19 18.45 -2.38
N PRO A 87 23.51 18.27 -2.20
CA PRO A 87 24.18 17.00 -2.44
C PRO A 87 23.64 15.90 -1.52
N ILE A 88 23.78 14.64 -1.95
CA ILE A 88 23.19 13.49 -1.26
C ILE A 88 23.53 13.42 0.24
N ASP A 89 24.78 13.69 0.63
CA ASP A 89 25.19 13.62 2.04
C ASP A 89 24.50 14.66 2.91
N LEU A 90 24.27 15.86 2.37
CA LEU A 90 23.49 16.90 3.05
C LEU A 90 22.03 16.46 3.19
N ARG A 91 21.45 15.86 2.14
CA ARG A 91 20.07 15.34 2.18
C ARG A 91 19.91 14.28 3.27
N LEU A 92 20.85 13.33 3.36
CA LEU A 92 20.80 12.30 4.41
C LEU A 92 20.96 12.91 5.82
N GLN A 93 21.95 13.79 6.00
CA GLN A 93 22.22 14.42 7.29
C GLN A 93 21.07 15.30 7.78
N ARG A 94 20.42 16.04 6.89
CA ARG A 94 19.36 16.99 7.24
C ARG A 94 17.98 16.34 7.27
N ASP A 95 17.70 15.41 6.38
CA ASP A 95 16.32 14.99 6.07
C ASP A 95 16.04 13.50 6.33
N VAL A 96 17.04 12.75 6.79
CA VAL A 96 16.86 11.34 7.20
C VAL A 96 17.35 11.14 8.63
N TYR A 97 18.58 11.53 8.94
CA TYR A 97 19.20 11.22 10.24
C TYR A 97 18.49 11.83 11.45
N PRO A 98 17.95 13.06 11.40
CA PRO A 98 17.28 13.65 12.56
C PRO A 98 16.04 12.87 13.02
N TYR A 99 15.40 12.15 12.11
CA TYR A 99 14.23 11.32 12.40
C TYR A 99 14.58 9.98 13.04
N LYS A 100 15.86 9.57 13.06
CA LYS A 100 16.33 8.30 13.61
C LYS A 100 15.53 7.10 13.09
N PRO A 101 15.42 6.92 11.76
CA PRO A 101 14.60 5.88 11.18
C PRO A 101 15.00 4.48 11.65
N THR A 102 14.00 3.66 11.93
CA THR A 102 14.14 2.20 12.06
C THR A 102 13.78 1.50 10.76
N VAL A 103 12.97 2.15 9.92
CA VAL A 103 12.60 1.70 8.58
C VAL A 103 12.82 2.85 7.59
N MET A 104 13.36 2.54 6.42
CA MET A 104 13.46 3.50 5.32
C MET A 104 13.07 2.85 4.00
N THR A 105 12.26 3.55 3.20
CA THR A 105 12.13 3.25 1.77
C THR A 105 13.02 4.18 0.97
N ILE A 106 13.52 3.72 -0.17
CA ILE A 106 14.27 4.56 -1.11
C ILE A 106 13.77 4.31 -2.54
N MET A 107 13.20 5.36 -3.15
CA MET A 107 12.76 5.35 -4.55
C MET A 107 13.44 6.49 -5.32
N LEU A 108 14.43 6.12 -6.13
CA LEU A 108 15.18 7.02 -7.02
C LEU A 108 15.45 6.30 -8.36
N GLY A 109 15.71 7.06 -9.41
CA GLY A 109 15.99 6.53 -10.75
C GLY A 109 15.32 7.35 -11.85
N MET A 110 14.16 7.94 -11.56
CA MET A 110 13.39 8.72 -12.54
C MET A 110 14.18 9.91 -13.08
N ASN A 111 14.92 10.62 -12.23
CA ASN A 111 15.76 11.75 -12.65
C ASN A 111 17.17 11.31 -13.09
N ASP A 112 17.62 10.13 -12.65
CA ASP A 112 18.98 9.63 -12.87
C ASP A 112 19.23 9.28 -14.34
N GLY A 113 18.19 8.86 -15.07
CA GLY A 113 18.25 8.65 -16.52
C GLY A 113 18.26 9.93 -17.37
N ARG A 114 18.06 11.11 -16.74
CA ARG A 114 18.15 12.45 -17.35
C ARG A 114 17.26 12.71 -18.58
N TYR A 115 16.27 11.85 -18.84
CA TYR A 115 15.38 11.96 -20.01
C TYR A 115 16.13 12.02 -21.36
N ALA A 116 17.32 11.40 -21.42
CA ALA A 116 18.23 11.47 -22.56
C ALA A 116 18.73 10.08 -22.96
N ASN A 117 19.49 10.01 -24.05
CA ASN A 117 20.15 8.77 -24.46
C ASN A 117 21.08 8.29 -23.33
N HIS A 118 20.86 7.06 -22.90
CA HIS A 118 21.50 6.50 -21.72
C HIS A 118 22.82 5.80 -22.04
N THR A 119 23.82 6.00 -21.18
CA THR A 119 25.16 5.40 -21.34
C THR A 119 25.55 4.52 -20.17
N ALA A 120 26.56 3.67 -20.35
CA ALA A 120 27.11 2.87 -19.26
C ALA A 120 27.69 3.73 -18.11
N ALA A 121 28.17 4.94 -18.42
CA ALA A 121 28.65 5.86 -17.39
C ALA A 121 27.51 6.39 -16.50
N ASP A 122 26.31 6.55 -17.06
CA ASP A 122 25.13 6.96 -16.29
C ASP A 122 24.69 5.82 -15.34
N ASP A 123 24.80 4.55 -15.77
CA ASP A 123 24.60 3.39 -14.90
C ASP A 123 25.58 3.38 -13.71
N ASP A 124 26.86 3.62 -13.97
CA ASP A 124 27.90 3.62 -12.94
C ASP A 124 27.62 4.69 -11.87
N VAL A 125 27.17 5.89 -12.29
CA VAL A 125 26.75 6.96 -11.36
C VAL A 125 25.57 6.51 -10.52
N TYR A 126 24.52 5.94 -11.15
CA TYR A 126 23.35 5.45 -10.43
C TYR A 126 23.71 4.35 -9.42
N TYR A 127 24.44 3.33 -9.85
CA TYR A 127 24.80 2.18 -9.03
C TYR A 127 25.71 2.55 -7.85
N SER A 128 26.73 3.39 -8.10
CA SER A 128 27.64 3.84 -7.04
C SER A 128 26.95 4.76 -6.04
N GLY A 129 26.15 5.72 -6.51
CA GLY A 129 25.40 6.62 -5.64
C GLY A 129 24.35 5.89 -4.79
N TYR A 130 23.62 4.93 -5.36
CA TYR A 130 22.64 4.15 -4.60
C TYR A 130 23.32 3.31 -3.52
N ARG A 131 24.47 2.67 -3.82
CA ARG A 131 25.28 1.97 -2.81
C ARG A 131 25.72 2.91 -1.69
N HIS A 132 26.26 4.08 -2.06
CA HIS A 132 26.72 5.10 -1.12
C HIS A 132 25.61 5.52 -0.14
N ILE A 133 24.38 5.71 -0.62
CA ILE A 133 23.24 6.04 0.25
C ILE A 133 22.99 4.93 1.27
N ILE A 134 22.86 3.69 0.80
CA ILE A 134 22.56 2.54 1.66
C ILE A 134 23.67 2.32 2.70
N GLU A 135 24.93 2.42 2.29
CA GLU A 135 26.09 2.28 3.16
C GLU A 135 26.15 3.41 4.21
N SER A 136 25.93 4.66 3.80
CA SER A 136 25.93 5.82 4.70
C SER A 136 24.82 5.73 5.76
N VAL A 137 23.61 5.36 5.34
CA VAL A 137 22.48 5.19 6.26
C VAL A 137 22.72 4.05 7.24
N ARG A 138 23.27 2.91 6.80
CA ARG A 138 23.60 1.78 7.68
C ARG A 138 24.78 2.05 8.61
N GLN A 139 25.75 2.84 8.17
CA GLN A 139 26.84 3.28 9.04
C GLN A 139 26.29 4.11 10.21
N HIS A 140 25.27 4.95 9.94
CA HIS A 140 24.64 5.76 10.98
C HIS A 140 23.59 4.99 11.80
N PHE A 141 22.86 4.07 11.17
CA PHE A 141 21.82 3.24 11.78
C PHE A 141 22.03 1.75 11.45
N PRO A 142 22.88 1.03 12.21
CA PRO A 142 23.27 -0.35 11.87
C PRO A 142 22.12 -1.35 11.79
N ASN A 143 21.01 -1.09 12.50
CA ASN A 143 19.86 -1.99 12.57
C ASN A 143 18.68 -1.54 11.70
N ILE A 144 18.87 -0.52 10.86
CA ILE A 144 17.79 -0.02 9.99
C ILE A 144 17.36 -1.10 9.00
N ARG A 145 16.05 -1.22 8.82
CA ARG A 145 15.45 -2.09 7.81
C ARG A 145 15.11 -1.26 6.60
N ILE A 146 15.54 -1.68 5.41
CA ILE A 146 15.41 -0.87 4.20
C ILE A 146 14.62 -1.63 3.15
N THR A 147 13.65 -0.94 2.54
CA THR A 147 12.96 -1.39 1.34
C THR A 147 13.45 -0.59 0.14
N ALA A 148 14.16 -1.26 -0.76
CA ALA A 148 14.58 -0.72 -2.04
C ALA A 148 13.39 -0.73 -3.00
N VAL A 149 12.93 0.44 -3.41
CA VAL A 149 11.77 0.57 -4.30
C VAL A 149 12.27 0.73 -5.73
N GLU A 150 11.88 -0.20 -6.61
CA GLU A 150 12.13 -0.09 -8.04
C GLU A 150 11.36 1.12 -8.60
N PRO A 151 11.97 2.01 -9.41
CA PRO A 151 11.34 3.25 -9.83
C PRO A 151 10.04 3.02 -10.60
N SER A 152 8.99 3.80 -10.28
CA SER A 152 7.73 3.81 -11.04
C SER A 152 7.96 4.15 -12.52
N PRO A 153 7.07 3.75 -13.43
CA PRO A 153 7.38 3.82 -14.84
C PRO A 153 7.31 5.23 -15.39
N PHE A 154 8.06 5.45 -16.46
CA PHE A 154 7.75 6.51 -17.39
C PHE A 154 6.68 6.02 -18.35
N ASP A 155 5.63 6.80 -18.56
CA ASP A 155 4.51 6.35 -19.38
C ASP A 155 4.79 6.49 -20.88
N ASP A 156 5.53 5.51 -21.40
CA ASP A 156 5.65 5.21 -22.83
C ASP A 156 4.61 4.19 -23.31
N VAL A 157 3.82 3.62 -22.40
CA VAL A 157 2.75 2.65 -22.68
C VAL A 157 1.53 3.30 -23.32
N THR A 158 1.00 4.35 -22.69
CA THR A 158 -0.18 5.05 -23.21
C THR A 158 0.19 6.03 -24.32
N ARG A 159 1.44 6.48 -24.34
CA ARG A 159 2.00 7.41 -25.32
C ARG A 159 3.45 7.02 -25.64
N PRO A 160 3.69 6.32 -26.75
CA PRO A 160 5.05 5.98 -27.17
C PRO A 160 5.95 7.21 -27.34
N ILE A 161 7.25 7.04 -27.09
CA ILE A 161 8.31 8.02 -27.43
C ILE A 161 9.40 7.34 -28.24
N THR A 162 10.17 8.15 -28.96
CA THR A 162 11.40 7.71 -29.63
C THR A 162 12.61 8.21 -28.85
N LEU A 163 13.04 7.44 -27.85
CA LEU A 163 14.31 7.64 -27.14
C LEU A 163 15.20 6.41 -27.37
N GLN A 164 16.48 6.61 -27.67
CA GLN A 164 17.39 5.49 -27.92
C GLN A 164 17.89 4.89 -26.59
N PRO A 165 18.02 3.56 -26.49
CA PRO A 165 17.75 2.56 -27.54
C PRO A 165 16.29 2.06 -27.62
N SER A 166 15.46 2.25 -26.59
CA SER A 166 14.16 1.56 -26.50
C SER A 166 13.06 2.30 -25.70
N GLY A 167 13.17 3.61 -25.51
CA GLY A 167 12.27 4.39 -24.64
C GLY A 167 12.88 4.72 -23.29
N TYR A 168 12.19 5.53 -22.49
CA TYR A 168 12.71 5.94 -21.18
C TYR A 168 12.42 4.91 -20.10
N ASN A 169 11.30 4.19 -20.16
CA ASN A 169 10.98 3.19 -19.14
C ASN A 169 11.95 2.01 -19.14
N GLU A 170 12.56 1.70 -20.28
CA GLU A 170 13.59 0.66 -20.38
C GLU A 170 14.86 0.98 -19.56
N ILE A 171 15.21 2.27 -19.41
CA ILE A 171 16.28 2.70 -18.51
C ILE A 171 15.88 2.43 -17.05
N LEU A 172 14.63 2.74 -16.71
CA LEU A 172 14.08 2.50 -15.37
C LEU A 172 14.03 1.01 -15.05
N LEU A 173 13.62 0.15 -15.99
CA LEU A 173 13.66 -1.31 -15.84
C LEU A 173 15.08 -1.86 -15.69
N LYS A 174 16.07 -1.22 -16.32
CA LYS A 174 17.48 -1.55 -16.10
C LYS A 174 17.93 -1.21 -14.68
N TYR A 175 17.52 -0.05 -14.15
CA TYR A 175 17.74 0.33 -12.75
C TYR A 175 17.04 -0.63 -11.80
N SER A 176 15.77 -0.98 -12.05
CA SER A 176 15.01 -1.98 -11.29
C SER A 176 15.73 -3.33 -11.23
N SER A 177 16.22 -3.82 -12.38
CA SER A 177 16.96 -5.08 -12.48
C SER A 177 18.28 -5.06 -11.69
N TRP A 178 18.93 -3.90 -11.60
CA TRP A 178 20.10 -3.73 -10.76
C TRP A 178 19.73 -3.65 -9.27
N ILE A 179 18.71 -2.84 -8.91
CA ILE A 179 18.20 -2.73 -7.54
C ILE A 179 17.88 -4.12 -6.99
N ARG A 180 17.14 -4.95 -7.74
CA ARG A 180 16.76 -6.29 -7.30
C ARG A 180 17.95 -7.19 -6.99
N ARG A 181 19.01 -7.12 -7.81
CA ARG A 181 20.26 -7.86 -7.57
C ARG A 181 21.00 -7.33 -6.35
N TYR A 182 21.17 -6.01 -6.28
CA TYR A 182 21.86 -5.36 -5.18
C TYR A 182 21.12 -5.55 -3.84
N ALA A 183 19.79 -5.49 -3.84
CA ALA A 183 18.96 -5.74 -2.67
C ALA A 183 19.17 -7.15 -2.10
N LYS A 184 19.32 -8.16 -2.97
CA LYS A 184 19.69 -9.51 -2.53
C LYS A 184 21.09 -9.56 -1.91
N GLU A 185 22.07 -8.88 -2.51
CA GLU A 185 23.45 -8.80 -1.99
C GLU A 185 23.52 -8.06 -0.65
N ALA A 186 22.75 -6.98 -0.54
CA ALA A 186 22.72 -6.09 0.62
C ALA A 186 21.65 -6.47 1.64
N ASN A 187 20.89 -7.57 1.45
CA ASN A 187 19.79 -7.99 2.31
C ASN A 187 18.78 -6.85 2.58
N LEU A 188 18.17 -6.33 1.52
CA LEU A 188 17.10 -5.32 1.53
C LEU A 188 15.78 -5.97 1.10
N GLU A 189 14.67 -5.48 1.62
CA GLU A 189 13.36 -5.75 1.02
C GLU A 189 13.23 -5.04 -0.32
N VAL A 190 12.38 -5.54 -1.22
CA VAL A 190 12.14 -4.93 -2.54
C VAL A 190 10.66 -4.76 -2.80
N ALA A 191 10.28 -3.60 -3.32
CA ALA A 191 8.95 -3.35 -3.88
C ALA A 191 9.08 -2.89 -5.34
N ASP A 192 8.28 -3.47 -6.23
CA ASP A 192 8.28 -3.13 -7.66
C ASP A 192 7.16 -2.13 -7.99
N PHE A 193 7.51 -0.86 -8.23
CA PHE A 193 6.52 0.14 -8.66
C PHE A 193 6.42 0.26 -10.18
N ASN A 194 7.27 -0.42 -10.93
CA ASN A 194 7.32 -0.30 -12.39
C ASN A 194 6.30 -1.22 -13.06
N ASN A 195 6.51 -2.54 -12.96
CA ASN A 195 5.74 -3.50 -13.75
C ASN A 195 4.23 -3.48 -13.43
N PRO A 196 3.80 -3.42 -12.15
CA PRO A 196 2.37 -3.41 -11.84
C PRO A 196 1.65 -2.16 -12.33
N VAL A 197 2.31 -0.99 -12.30
CA VAL A 197 1.76 0.25 -12.86
C VAL A 197 1.69 0.15 -14.39
N VAL A 198 2.72 -0.38 -15.05
CA VAL A 198 2.72 -0.64 -16.50
C VAL A 198 1.58 -1.57 -16.92
N ASP A 199 1.37 -2.66 -16.19
CA ASP A 199 0.30 -3.62 -16.50
C ASP A 199 -1.09 -3.00 -16.31
N MET A 200 -1.28 -2.23 -15.25
CA MET A 200 -2.50 -1.44 -15.06
C MET A 200 -2.71 -0.43 -16.20
N LEU A 201 -1.67 0.29 -16.62
CA LEU A 201 -1.75 1.24 -17.75
C LEU A 201 -2.13 0.55 -19.06
N ARG A 202 -1.60 -0.65 -19.33
CA ARG A 202 -1.96 -1.44 -20.53
C ARG A 202 -3.44 -1.82 -20.53
N LEU A 203 -3.94 -2.32 -19.42
CA LEU A 203 -5.35 -2.70 -19.26
C LEU A 203 -6.26 -1.47 -19.33
N ALA A 204 -5.87 -0.37 -18.67
CA ALA A 204 -6.58 0.89 -18.70
C ALA A 204 -6.65 1.46 -20.12
N ALA A 205 -5.53 1.49 -20.85
CA ALA A 205 -5.48 2.00 -22.22
C ALA A 205 -6.32 1.16 -23.20
N GLY A 206 -6.41 -0.15 -22.97
CA GLY A 206 -7.27 -1.05 -23.75
C GLY A 206 -8.77 -0.80 -23.53
N SER A 207 -9.17 -0.27 -22.37
CA SER A 207 -10.57 0.06 -22.05
C SER A 207 -10.93 1.52 -22.33
N ASP A 208 -10.07 2.47 -21.98
CA ASP A 208 -10.24 3.90 -22.17
C ASP A 208 -8.87 4.60 -22.28
N SER A 209 -8.37 4.70 -23.51
CA SER A 209 -7.07 5.31 -23.81
C SER A 209 -6.95 6.79 -23.40
N ALA A 210 -8.04 7.56 -23.44
CA ALA A 210 -8.01 8.99 -23.12
C ALA A 210 -7.88 9.22 -21.62
N THR A 211 -8.61 8.43 -20.82
CA THR A 211 -8.52 8.48 -19.36
C THR A 211 -7.22 7.85 -18.85
N ALA A 212 -6.74 6.75 -19.47
CA ALA A 212 -5.48 6.11 -19.11
C ALA A 212 -4.29 7.08 -19.18
N GLN A 213 -4.25 7.95 -20.19
CA GLN A 213 -3.25 9.01 -20.32
C GLN A 213 -3.22 10.00 -19.14
N LYS A 214 -4.34 10.19 -18.45
CA LYS A 214 -4.42 11.08 -17.28
C LYS A 214 -3.94 10.43 -15.99
N ILE A 215 -3.69 9.11 -15.97
CA ILE A 215 -3.16 8.41 -14.79
C ILE A 215 -1.74 8.89 -14.48
N ILE A 216 -0.93 9.14 -15.52
CA ILE A 216 0.38 9.78 -15.43
C ILE A 216 0.42 10.95 -16.42
N PRO A 217 -0.14 12.13 -16.07
CA PRO A 217 -0.43 13.20 -17.04
C PRO A 217 0.78 13.67 -17.86
N ASP A 218 1.94 13.77 -17.24
CA ASP A 218 3.20 14.23 -17.84
C ASP A 218 4.18 13.09 -18.14
N ARG A 219 3.71 11.84 -18.04
CA ARG A 219 4.46 10.59 -18.17
C ARG A 219 5.47 10.31 -17.06
N VAL A 220 5.64 11.20 -16.09
CA VAL A 220 6.62 11.05 -15.00
C VAL A 220 5.93 10.92 -13.65
N HIS A 221 4.98 11.80 -13.35
CA HIS A 221 4.35 11.93 -12.04
C HIS A 221 2.95 11.32 -12.05
N PRO A 222 2.75 10.15 -11.43
CA PRO A 222 1.43 9.55 -11.35
C PRO A 222 0.48 10.43 -10.53
N GLY A 223 -0.79 10.44 -10.90
CA GLY A 223 -1.88 10.92 -10.05
C GLY A 223 -2.25 9.89 -8.99
N LEU A 224 -3.31 10.17 -8.21
CA LEU A 224 -3.79 9.28 -7.14
C LEU A 224 -3.99 7.82 -7.61
N ALA A 225 -4.52 7.63 -8.82
CA ALA A 225 -4.75 6.32 -9.40
C ALA A 225 -3.47 5.47 -9.55
N GLY A 226 -2.38 6.05 -10.04
CA GLY A 226 -1.10 5.34 -10.15
C GLY A 226 -0.45 5.10 -8.78
N HIS A 227 -0.55 6.09 -7.88
CA HIS A 227 -0.04 5.96 -6.52
C HIS A 227 -0.77 4.91 -5.68
N LEU A 228 -2.04 4.60 -5.98
CA LEU A 228 -2.76 3.48 -5.34
C LEU A 228 -2.10 2.13 -5.67
N VAL A 229 -1.79 1.89 -6.95
CA VAL A 229 -1.09 0.67 -7.38
C VAL A 229 0.34 0.64 -6.81
N MET A 230 1.03 1.79 -6.75
CA MET A 230 2.36 1.85 -6.11
C MET A 230 2.31 1.50 -4.63
N ALA A 231 1.39 2.11 -3.86
CA ALA A 231 1.23 1.82 -2.44
C ALA A 231 0.90 0.35 -2.20
N GLU A 232 0.08 -0.26 -3.05
CA GLU A 232 -0.21 -1.69 -3.01
C GLU A 232 1.03 -2.56 -3.09
N GLN A 233 1.96 -2.27 -4.00
CA GLN A 233 3.16 -3.08 -4.15
C GLN A 233 4.10 -2.94 -2.95
N LEU A 234 4.18 -1.74 -2.35
CA LEU A 234 4.92 -1.56 -1.11
C LEU A 234 4.28 -2.34 0.04
N LEU A 235 2.96 -2.27 0.15
CA LEU A 235 2.18 -2.94 1.17
C LEU A 235 2.27 -4.47 1.02
N LYS A 236 2.22 -5.01 -0.21
CA LYS A 236 2.47 -6.43 -0.50
C LYS A 236 3.87 -6.84 -0.06
N ALA A 237 4.90 -6.06 -0.38
CA ALA A 237 6.27 -6.30 0.10
C ALA A 237 6.39 -6.23 1.64
N TRP A 238 5.46 -5.55 2.31
CA TRP A 238 5.38 -5.43 3.76
C TRP A 238 4.41 -6.42 4.42
N ASN A 239 3.97 -7.45 3.70
CA ASN A 239 3.02 -8.46 4.18
C ASN A 239 1.69 -7.84 4.65
N ALA A 240 1.17 -6.88 3.89
CA ALA A 240 -0.15 -6.33 4.11
C ALA A 240 -1.22 -7.44 4.05
N ARG A 241 -2.12 -7.41 5.04
CA ARG A 241 -3.34 -8.22 5.10
C ARG A 241 -4.40 -7.68 4.12
N GLU A 242 -4.86 -8.55 3.24
CA GLU A 242 -5.90 -8.29 2.25
C GLU A 242 -7.25 -7.98 2.92
N VAL A 243 -7.65 -8.85 3.85
CA VAL A 243 -8.95 -8.86 4.53
C VAL A 243 -9.02 -7.71 5.54
N VAL A 244 -10.12 -6.94 5.53
CA VAL A 244 -10.53 -6.00 6.58
C VAL A 244 -11.20 -6.80 7.69
N SER A 245 -12.31 -7.45 7.32
CA SER A 245 -13.06 -8.45 8.08
C SER A 245 -13.76 -9.42 7.12
N ALA A 246 -14.14 -10.59 7.62
CA ALA A 246 -14.95 -11.55 6.90
C ALA A 246 -15.97 -12.21 7.82
N VAL A 247 -17.25 -11.92 7.57
CA VAL A 247 -18.38 -12.35 8.39
C VAL A 247 -19.32 -13.20 7.57
N THR A 248 -19.59 -14.41 8.05
CA THR A 248 -20.62 -15.29 7.46
C THR A 248 -21.65 -15.63 8.53
N ILE A 249 -22.93 -15.33 8.26
CA ILE A 249 -24.05 -15.64 9.15
C ILE A 249 -25.04 -16.54 8.42
N ASP A 250 -25.52 -17.58 9.08
CA ASP A 250 -26.68 -18.35 8.62
C ASP A 250 -27.95 -17.81 9.29
N ALA A 251 -28.74 -17.08 8.51
CA ALA A 251 -29.98 -16.48 8.95
C ALA A 251 -31.06 -17.52 9.30
N ARG A 252 -30.97 -18.76 8.80
CA ARG A 252 -31.93 -19.82 9.15
C ARG A 252 -31.70 -20.34 10.56
N SER A 253 -30.45 -20.58 10.93
CA SER A 253 -30.10 -21.08 12.27
C SER A 253 -29.81 -19.97 13.28
N GLY A 254 -29.66 -18.72 12.82
CA GLY A 254 -29.29 -17.58 13.66
C GLY A 254 -27.88 -17.72 14.23
N LYS A 255 -26.94 -18.29 13.45
CA LYS A 255 -25.57 -18.56 13.90
C LYS A 255 -24.54 -17.82 13.04
N VAL A 256 -23.51 -17.32 13.70
CA VAL A 256 -22.28 -16.83 13.05
C VAL A 256 -21.43 -18.05 12.71
N LEU A 257 -21.16 -18.24 11.42
CA LEU A 257 -20.34 -19.34 10.88
C LEU A 257 -18.88 -18.93 10.70
N GLN A 258 -18.62 -17.64 10.48
CA GLN A 258 -17.29 -17.06 10.32
C GLN A 258 -17.30 -15.62 10.85
N SER A 259 -16.22 -15.20 11.51
CA SER A 259 -16.07 -13.87 12.10
C SER A 259 -14.58 -13.51 12.18
N ASP A 260 -13.92 -13.46 11.02
CA ASP A 260 -12.50 -13.11 10.97
C ASP A 260 -12.34 -11.60 11.09
N PHE A 261 -11.56 -11.16 12.07
CA PHE A 261 -11.30 -9.74 12.37
C PHE A 261 -12.55 -8.91 12.63
N ALA A 262 -13.58 -9.57 13.17
CA ALA A 262 -14.83 -8.95 13.59
C ALA A 262 -15.37 -9.62 14.86
N HIS A 263 -16.13 -8.87 15.63
CA HIS A 263 -16.82 -9.32 16.83
C HIS A 263 -18.32 -9.09 16.70
N ILE A 264 -19.06 -10.19 16.52
CA ILE A 264 -20.52 -10.17 16.35
C ILE A 264 -21.21 -10.37 17.70
N THR A 265 -22.15 -9.48 18.03
CA THR A 265 -22.99 -9.55 19.23
C THR A 265 -24.43 -9.20 18.90
N ASN A 266 -25.34 -9.42 19.85
CA ASN A 266 -26.77 -9.06 19.73
C ASN A 266 -27.43 -9.58 18.43
N LEU A 267 -27.07 -10.78 17.97
CA LEU A 267 -27.68 -11.39 16.79
C LEU A 267 -29.10 -11.87 17.10
N HIS A 268 -30.12 -11.29 16.47
CA HIS A 268 -31.53 -11.63 16.70
C HIS A 268 -32.45 -11.19 15.56
N GLY A 269 -33.72 -11.58 15.66
CA GLY A 269 -34.77 -11.22 14.69
C GLY A 269 -34.74 -12.10 13.44
N ASN A 270 -35.86 -12.13 12.71
CA ASN A 270 -35.99 -12.83 11.43
C ASN A 270 -36.39 -11.88 10.29
N ASN A 271 -37.05 -10.76 10.63
CA ASN A 271 -37.44 -9.68 9.73
C ASN A 271 -37.88 -8.46 10.57
N PRO A 272 -37.00 -7.49 10.85
CA PRO A 272 -35.59 -7.45 10.45
C PRO A 272 -34.74 -8.53 11.12
N PHE A 273 -33.66 -8.92 10.43
CA PHE A 273 -32.55 -9.70 10.97
C PHE A 273 -31.43 -8.73 11.36
N ILE A 274 -31.03 -8.70 12.64
CA ILE A 274 -30.22 -7.62 13.23
C ILE A 274 -29.02 -8.20 13.98
N TRP A 275 -27.87 -7.53 13.89
CA TRP A 275 -26.71 -7.79 14.74
C TRP A 275 -25.90 -6.51 15.00
N THR A 276 -25.03 -6.56 16.00
CA THR A 276 -23.99 -5.55 16.23
C THR A 276 -22.65 -6.15 15.83
N GLU A 277 -21.88 -5.42 15.04
CA GLU A 277 -20.56 -5.84 14.55
C GLU A 277 -19.53 -4.77 14.89
N LEU A 278 -18.43 -5.21 15.52
CA LEU A 278 -17.23 -4.41 15.72
C LEU A 278 -16.10 -5.07 14.94
N ASP A 279 -15.65 -4.41 13.88
CA ASP A 279 -14.45 -4.84 13.15
C ASP A 279 -13.18 -4.51 13.94
N ASP A 280 -12.13 -5.32 13.75
CA ASP A 280 -10.79 -5.05 14.29
C ASP A 280 -10.03 -4.00 13.47
N ALA A 281 -10.55 -3.64 12.29
CA ALA A 281 -9.92 -2.75 11.31
C ALA A 281 -10.97 -1.94 10.54
N LEU A 282 -10.51 -0.86 9.90
CA LEU A 282 -11.28 -0.07 8.96
C LEU A 282 -10.85 -0.40 7.51
N PRO A 283 -11.76 -0.26 6.52
CA PRO A 283 -11.42 -0.38 5.10
C PRO A 283 -10.54 0.79 4.64
N LEU A 284 -9.92 0.66 3.46
CA LEU A 284 -9.47 1.83 2.71
C LEU A 284 -10.70 2.53 2.11
N PRO A 285 -10.77 3.88 2.17
CA PRO A 285 -11.98 4.62 1.80
C PRO A 285 -12.11 4.80 0.28
N PHE A 286 -12.31 3.70 -0.44
CA PHE A 286 -12.38 3.69 -1.91
C PHE A 286 -13.65 4.40 -2.42
N ALA A 287 -14.77 4.29 -1.72
CA ALA A 287 -15.99 5.00 -2.09
C ALA A 287 -15.79 6.52 -2.02
N ASN A 288 -15.15 7.03 -0.97
CA ASN A 288 -14.75 8.43 -0.84
C ASN A 288 -13.76 8.85 -1.93
N MET A 289 -12.76 8.01 -2.26
CA MET A 289 -11.82 8.32 -3.35
C MET A 289 -12.53 8.42 -4.70
N LEU A 290 -13.46 7.50 -4.99
CA LEU A 290 -14.26 7.49 -6.22
C LEU A 290 -15.22 8.67 -6.31
N ALA A 291 -15.87 9.06 -5.20
CA ALA A 291 -16.75 10.23 -5.15
C ALA A 291 -16.01 11.54 -5.51
N ASN A 292 -14.69 11.58 -5.32
CA ASN A 292 -13.84 12.73 -5.63
C ASN A 292 -13.04 12.57 -6.94
N ASP A 293 -13.23 11.48 -7.69
CA ASP A 293 -12.47 11.13 -8.90
C ASP A 293 -13.02 11.83 -10.16
N ARG A 294 -12.84 13.15 -10.24
CA ARG A 294 -13.37 13.98 -11.34
C ARG A 294 -12.92 13.52 -12.72
N ASP A 295 -11.69 13.03 -12.83
CA ASP A 295 -11.10 12.57 -14.10
C ASP A 295 -11.32 11.08 -14.37
N HIS A 296 -12.05 10.36 -13.50
CA HIS A 296 -12.36 8.92 -13.60
C HIS A 296 -11.12 8.01 -13.64
N THR A 297 -9.96 8.53 -13.20
CA THR A 297 -8.68 7.81 -13.23
C THR A 297 -8.60 6.73 -12.16
N VAL A 298 -9.14 6.99 -10.96
CA VAL A 298 -9.19 6.01 -9.86
C VAL A 298 -10.15 4.88 -10.25
N ALA A 299 -11.34 5.21 -10.74
CA ALA A 299 -12.31 4.22 -11.21
C ALA A 299 -11.70 3.29 -12.28
N LEU A 300 -10.97 3.86 -13.24
CA LEU A 300 -10.29 3.08 -14.27
C LEU A 300 -9.18 2.20 -13.68
N ALA A 301 -8.33 2.73 -12.80
CA ALA A 301 -7.25 1.96 -12.18
C ALA A 301 -7.78 0.82 -11.31
N LEU A 302 -8.84 1.02 -10.51
CA LEU A 302 -9.47 -0.04 -9.71
C LEU A 302 -10.03 -1.17 -10.59
N LYS A 303 -10.57 -0.84 -11.78
CA LYS A 303 -11.03 -1.82 -12.76
C LYS A 303 -9.89 -2.54 -13.48
N SER A 304 -8.74 -1.89 -13.59
CA SER A 304 -7.56 -2.34 -14.33
C SER A 304 -6.44 -2.89 -13.44
N SER A 305 -6.72 -3.19 -12.17
CA SER A 305 -5.76 -3.76 -11.21
C SER A 305 -6.48 -4.68 -10.20
N ASP A 306 -5.71 -5.34 -9.33
CA ASP A 306 -6.19 -6.19 -8.23
C ASP A 306 -6.18 -5.49 -6.86
N VAL A 307 -5.96 -4.16 -6.82
CA VAL A 307 -5.76 -3.42 -5.55
C VAL A 307 -6.93 -3.56 -4.56
N THR A 308 -8.15 -3.72 -5.06
CA THR A 308 -9.34 -3.91 -4.19
C THR A 308 -9.27 -5.25 -3.47
N GLN A 309 -8.94 -6.32 -4.19
CA GLN A 309 -8.78 -7.67 -3.62
C GLN A 309 -7.54 -7.73 -2.74
N ALA A 310 -6.44 -7.11 -3.17
CA ALA A 310 -5.17 -7.18 -2.46
C ALA A 310 -5.16 -6.43 -1.12
N LEU A 311 -5.99 -5.41 -0.93
CA LEU A 311 -5.91 -4.55 0.26
C LEU A 311 -7.25 -4.26 0.95
N ASN A 312 -8.39 -4.58 0.35
CA ASN A 312 -9.66 -3.99 0.78
C ASN A 312 -10.86 -4.96 0.72
N GLU A 313 -10.70 -6.16 1.27
CA GLU A 313 -11.80 -7.13 1.37
C GLU A 313 -12.53 -7.07 2.72
N GLN A 314 -13.75 -6.52 2.76
CA GLN A 314 -14.64 -6.53 3.93
C GLN A 314 -15.88 -7.36 3.59
N MET A 315 -15.74 -8.69 3.66
CA MET A 315 -16.74 -9.61 3.09
C MET A 315 -17.88 -9.88 4.07
N LEU A 316 -19.11 -9.58 3.66
CA LEU A 316 -20.33 -9.99 4.34
C LEU A 316 -21.04 -11.08 3.54
N ARG A 317 -21.30 -12.24 4.18
CA ARG A 317 -22.07 -13.35 3.63
C ARG A 317 -23.26 -13.67 4.53
N ILE A 318 -24.47 -13.64 3.96
CA ILE A 318 -25.68 -14.07 4.65
C ILE A 318 -26.30 -15.24 3.90
N THR A 319 -26.28 -16.40 4.54
CA THR A 319 -26.90 -17.64 4.02
C THR A 319 -28.23 -17.91 4.71
N GLY A 320 -29.01 -18.86 4.18
CA GLY A 320 -30.26 -19.31 4.83
C GLY A 320 -31.47 -18.39 4.67
N LEU A 321 -31.33 -17.22 4.06
CA LEU A 321 -32.44 -16.33 3.70
C LEU A 321 -33.40 -17.00 2.69
N SER A 322 -34.70 -16.69 2.82
CA SER A 322 -35.69 -17.09 1.82
C SER A 322 -35.46 -16.38 0.48
N ALA A 323 -35.94 -16.97 -0.61
CA ALA A 323 -35.83 -16.37 -1.94
C ALA A 323 -36.47 -14.96 -1.94
N GLY A 324 -35.70 -13.96 -2.41
CA GLY A 324 -36.15 -12.57 -2.42
C GLY A 324 -35.00 -11.59 -2.53
N SER A 325 -35.34 -10.30 -2.50
CA SER A 325 -34.38 -9.20 -2.42
C SER A 325 -34.40 -8.61 -1.01
N TYR A 326 -33.25 -8.13 -0.56
CA TYR A 326 -33.01 -7.67 0.80
C TYR A 326 -32.20 -6.39 0.80
N LYS A 327 -32.60 -5.43 1.62
CA LYS A 327 -31.84 -4.21 1.89
C LYS A 327 -30.96 -4.43 3.11
N LEU A 328 -29.70 -4.00 3.01
CA LEU A 328 -28.80 -3.83 4.14
C LEU A 328 -28.83 -2.38 4.59
N THR A 329 -29.04 -2.18 5.88
CA THR A 329 -28.78 -0.90 6.54
C THR A 329 -27.73 -1.08 7.62
N ILE A 330 -26.89 -0.07 7.81
CA ILE A 330 -25.90 -0.01 8.90
C ILE A 330 -26.12 1.30 9.64
N ASP A 331 -26.33 1.23 10.95
CA ASP A 331 -26.74 2.36 11.80
C ASP A 331 -28.00 3.09 11.31
N GLY A 332 -28.90 2.37 10.64
CA GLY A 332 -30.12 2.89 10.05
C GLY A 332 -29.96 3.51 8.66
N GLU A 333 -28.73 3.68 8.17
CA GLU A 333 -28.45 4.20 6.82
C GLU A 333 -28.48 3.08 5.77
N PHE A 334 -29.03 3.37 4.59
CA PHE A 334 -29.10 2.42 3.49
C PHE A 334 -27.73 2.23 2.84
N VAL A 335 -27.25 0.98 2.78
CA VAL A 335 -25.95 0.65 2.18
C VAL A 335 -26.12 0.01 0.81
N GLY A 336 -27.12 -0.85 0.65
CA GLY A 336 -27.34 -1.53 -0.61
C GLY A 336 -28.48 -2.53 -0.56
N GLN A 337 -28.77 -3.11 -1.72
CA GLN A 337 -29.81 -4.11 -1.90
C GLN A 337 -29.32 -5.22 -2.81
N TRP A 338 -29.54 -6.47 -2.37
CA TRP A 338 -29.10 -7.67 -3.06
C TRP A 338 -30.16 -8.76 -2.97
N THR A 339 -30.06 -9.76 -3.83
CA THR A 339 -30.81 -11.01 -3.69
C THR A 339 -30.24 -11.87 -2.56
N ASN A 340 -31.04 -12.80 -2.06
CA ASN A 340 -30.55 -13.84 -1.13
C ASN A 340 -29.36 -14.61 -1.69
N ASN A 341 -29.31 -14.84 -3.01
CA ASN A 341 -28.20 -15.55 -3.64
C ASN A 341 -26.93 -14.69 -3.63
N GLU A 342 -26.99 -13.42 -3.99
CA GLU A 342 -25.83 -12.51 -3.95
C GLU A 342 -25.29 -12.37 -2.53
N LEU A 343 -26.16 -12.22 -1.52
CA LEU A 343 -25.74 -12.21 -0.11
C LEU A 343 -25.12 -13.55 0.32
N ALA A 344 -25.60 -14.68 -0.18
CA ALA A 344 -25.01 -15.99 0.13
C ALA A 344 -23.64 -16.19 -0.52
N HIS A 345 -23.40 -15.61 -1.72
CA HIS A 345 -22.07 -15.59 -2.35
C HIS A 345 -21.12 -14.62 -1.64
N GLY A 346 -21.65 -13.50 -1.17
CA GLY A 346 -20.96 -12.49 -0.39
C GLY A 346 -20.81 -11.17 -1.13
N VAL A 347 -20.85 -10.10 -0.36
CA VAL A 347 -20.68 -8.73 -0.84
C VAL A 347 -19.49 -8.10 -0.12
N ASN A 348 -18.63 -7.39 -0.87
CA ASN A 348 -17.55 -6.64 -0.27
C ASN A 348 -18.09 -5.26 0.16
N LEU A 349 -18.15 -5.00 1.46
CA LEU A 349 -18.64 -3.74 2.00
C LEU A 349 -17.64 -2.59 1.84
N ALA A 350 -16.34 -2.89 1.69
CA ALA A 350 -15.27 -1.89 1.64
C ALA A 350 -15.31 -0.99 0.40
N VAL A 351 -16.08 -1.38 -0.62
CA VAL A 351 -16.29 -0.59 -1.85
C VAL A 351 -17.57 0.24 -1.82
N LEU A 352 -18.28 0.25 -0.69
CA LEU A 352 -19.56 0.93 -0.52
C LEU A 352 -19.43 2.08 0.49
N GLU A 353 -20.35 3.04 0.40
CA GLU A 353 -20.48 4.12 1.39
C GLU A 353 -21.08 3.55 2.69
N THR A 354 -20.21 3.13 3.61
CA THR A 354 -20.58 2.59 4.93
C THR A 354 -20.10 3.53 6.05
N PRO A 355 -20.65 3.45 7.27
CA PRO A 355 -20.11 4.17 8.42
C PRO A 355 -18.62 3.93 8.67
N MET A 356 -18.14 2.70 8.48
CA MET A 356 -16.72 2.33 8.60
C MET A 356 -15.86 2.98 7.51
N GLU A 357 -16.38 3.07 6.27
CA GLU A 357 -15.73 3.75 5.16
C GLU A 357 -15.63 5.27 5.42
N MET A 358 -16.70 5.89 5.91
CA MET A 358 -16.69 7.31 6.28
C MET A 358 -15.69 7.59 7.41
N GLN A 359 -15.61 6.70 8.40
CA GLN A 359 -14.60 6.78 9.46
C GLN A 359 -13.17 6.66 8.88
N ALA A 360 -12.93 5.74 7.95
CA ALA A 360 -11.63 5.63 7.28
C ALA A 360 -11.28 6.88 6.45
N ALA A 361 -12.27 7.54 5.85
CA ALA A 361 -12.08 8.80 5.15
C ALA A 361 -11.66 9.94 6.11
N GLU A 362 -12.16 9.96 7.35
CA GLU A 362 -11.70 10.88 8.39
C GLU A 362 -10.21 10.63 8.74
N VAL A 363 -9.80 9.36 8.88
CA VAL A 363 -8.39 9.00 9.09
C VAL A 363 -7.53 9.49 7.94
N ARG A 364 -7.98 9.33 6.70
CA ARG A 364 -7.27 9.81 5.49
C ARG A 364 -7.10 11.33 5.49
N ASP A 365 -8.13 12.08 5.84
CA ASP A 365 -8.06 13.55 5.91
C ASP A 365 -7.06 13.99 6.98
N LEU A 366 -7.13 13.41 8.18
CA LEU A 366 -6.19 13.70 9.27
C LEU A 366 -4.75 13.31 8.90
N THR A 367 -4.56 12.19 8.18
CA THR A 367 -3.27 11.76 7.61
C THR A 367 -2.68 12.83 6.70
N SER A 368 -3.49 13.34 5.77
CA SER A 368 -3.05 14.39 4.85
C SER A 368 -2.69 15.68 5.59
N ARG A 369 -3.49 16.06 6.61
CA ARG A 369 -3.27 17.29 7.38
C ARG A 369 -1.99 17.28 8.21
N HIS A 370 -1.67 16.20 8.94
CA HIS A 370 -0.42 16.19 9.72
C HIS A 370 0.80 16.22 8.80
N ILE A 371 0.73 15.53 7.65
CA ILE A 371 1.80 15.56 6.65
C ILE A 371 1.94 16.94 6.02
N ASP A 372 0.84 17.67 5.76
CA ASP A 372 0.91 19.06 5.31
C ASP A 372 1.56 19.99 6.34
N ILE A 373 1.25 19.82 7.64
CA ILE A 373 1.89 20.56 8.72
C ILE A 373 3.38 20.27 8.76
N HIS A 374 3.76 18.98 8.73
CA HIS A 374 5.15 18.54 8.71
C HIS A 374 5.92 19.15 7.54
N GLN A 375 5.35 19.06 6.34
CA GLN A 375 5.97 19.60 5.13
C GLN A 375 6.13 21.12 5.20
N PHE A 376 5.12 21.85 5.68
CA PHE A 376 5.27 23.29 5.87
C PHE A 376 6.40 23.61 6.87
N ARG A 377 6.41 22.92 8.01
CA ARG A 377 7.42 23.06 9.05
C ARG A 377 8.84 22.78 8.54
N TRP A 378 9.04 21.67 7.83
CA TRP A 378 10.35 21.26 7.30
C TRP A 378 10.73 22.01 6.02
N ARG A 379 9.92 21.89 4.97
CA ARG A 379 10.24 22.30 3.60
C ARG A 379 10.12 23.81 3.38
N THR A 380 9.17 24.46 4.04
CA THR A 380 8.87 25.89 3.84
C THR A 380 9.58 26.78 4.85
N LEU A 381 9.76 26.31 6.09
CA LEU A 381 10.39 27.11 7.15
C LEU A 381 11.82 26.65 7.48
N GLN A 382 11.99 25.43 7.98
CA GLN A 382 13.28 24.98 8.51
C GLN A 382 14.38 25.07 7.45
N VAL A 383 14.21 24.43 6.29
CA VAL A 383 15.28 24.35 5.29
C VAL A 383 15.62 25.72 4.67
N PRO A 384 14.65 26.56 4.23
CA PRO A 384 14.98 27.85 3.63
C PRO A 384 15.61 28.86 4.61
N LEU A 385 15.36 28.72 5.91
CA LEU A 385 15.84 29.64 6.95
C LEU A 385 16.99 29.08 7.79
N GLN A 386 17.49 27.88 7.51
CA GLN A 386 18.48 27.18 8.35
C GLN A 386 19.77 27.99 8.61
N ASP A 387 20.16 28.86 7.67
CA ASP A 387 21.37 29.68 7.72
C ASP A 387 21.08 31.15 8.09
N SER A 388 19.82 31.46 8.44
CA SER A 388 19.37 32.81 8.79
C SER A 388 19.19 32.97 10.30
N ASP A 389 19.60 34.11 10.84
CA ASP A 389 19.35 34.47 12.25
C ASP A 389 17.91 34.99 12.41
N VAL A 390 16.97 34.06 12.57
CA VAL A 390 15.54 34.37 12.73
C VAL A 390 15.13 34.08 14.18
N GLU A 391 14.99 35.14 14.98
CA GLU A 391 14.78 35.12 16.43
C GLU A 391 13.70 34.11 16.90
N HIS A 392 12.63 33.94 16.13
CA HIS A 392 11.48 33.10 16.51
C HIS A 392 11.36 31.76 15.77
N LEU A 393 12.35 31.40 14.93
CA LEU A 393 12.26 30.19 14.10
C LEU A 393 12.13 28.94 14.96
N ASP A 394 13.03 28.73 15.91
CA ASP A 394 13.04 27.53 16.76
C ASP A 394 11.75 27.34 17.56
N SER A 395 11.23 28.41 18.15
CA SER A 395 9.94 28.37 18.86
C SER A 395 8.77 28.08 17.92
N THR A 396 8.82 28.60 16.69
CA THR A 396 7.79 28.34 15.67
C THR A 396 7.83 26.89 15.21
N LEU A 397 9.02 26.34 14.93
CA LEU A 397 9.16 24.94 14.52
C LEU A 397 8.65 23.99 15.62
N LYS A 398 8.98 24.25 16.89
CA LYS A 398 8.47 23.47 18.03
C LYS A 398 6.95 23.58 18.20
N ALA A 399 6.38 24.76 17.95
CA ALA A 399 4.93 24.94 18.00
C ALA A 399 4.22 24.15 16.88
N LEU A 400 4.79 24.13 15.66
CA LEU A 400 4.28 23.31 14.57
C LEU A 400 4.39 21.81 14.87
N ASP A 401 5.50 21.36 15.46
CA ASP A 401 5.66 19.96 15.91
C ASP A 401 4.57 19.58 16.93
N ALA A 402 4.21 20.49 17.85
CA ALA A 402 3.13 20.26 18.81
C ALA A 402 1.74 20.20 18.13
N VAL A 403 1.46 21.09 17.17
CA VAL A 403 0.21 21.06 16.39
C VAL A 403 0.11 19.79 15.57
N GLU A 404 1.19 19.36 14.92
CA GLU A 404 1.24 18.08 14.20
C GLU A 404 0.92 16.91 15.15
N ALA A 405 1.54 16.87 16.33
CA ALA A 405 1.27 15.85 17.33
C ALA A 405 -0.19 15.83 17.80
N ASP A 406 -0.87 16.97 17.86
CA ASP A 406 -2.30 17.06 18.17
C ASP A 406 -3.16 16.43 17.06
N VAL A 407 -2.84 16.72 15.79
CA VAL A 407 -3.54 16.12 14.63
C VAL A 407 -3.28 14.62 14.56
N VAL A 408 -2.06 14.15 14.84
CA VAL A 408 -1.74 12.72 14.93
C VAL A 408 -2.58 12.06 16.04
N ARG A 409 -2.77 12.68 17.20
CA ARG A 409 -3.65 12.10 18.24
C ARG A 409 -5.10 11.98 17.78
N LEU A 410 -5.61 12.96 17.03
CA LEU A 410 -6.94 12.87 16.41
C LEU A 410 -7.00 11.73 15.38
N GLN A 411 -5.99 11.60 14.51
CA GLN A 411 -5.89 10.53 13.51
C GLN A 411 -5.94 9.15 14.17
N ARG A 412 -5.17 8.93 15.24
CA ARG A 412 -5.13 7.65 15.96
C ARG A 412 -6.44 7.34 16.70
N ALA A 413 -7.11 8.36 17.22
CA ALA A 413 -8.45 8.20 17.80
C ALA A 413 -9.50 7.85 16.73
N ALA A 414 -9.46 8.53 15.57
CA ALA A 414 -10.34 8.25 14.43
C ALA A 414 -10.08 6.85 13.84
N ALA A 415 -8.87 6.33 13.93
CA ALA A 415 -8.54 4.99 13.44
C ALA A 415 -9.13 3.84 14.28
N GLN A 416 -9.60 4.09 15.52
CA GLN A 416 -10.19 3.03 16.36
C GLN A 416 -11.58 2.64 15.85
N PRO A 417 -11.80 1.41 15.34
CA PRO A 417 -13.11 0.98 14.86
C PRO A 417 -14.21 1.09 15.92
N ARG A 418 -15.44 1.32 15.48
CA ARG A 418 -16.62 1.47 16.34
C ARG A 418 -17.60 0.33 16.07
N PRO A 419 -18.40 -0.08 17.08
CA PRO A 419 -19.46 -1.05 16.85
C PRO A 419 -20.58 -0.40 16.04
N HIS A 420 -21.09 -1.11 15.04
CA HIS A 420 -22.19 -0.69 14.18
C HIS A 420 -23.35 -1.68 14.23
N VAL A 421 -24.58 -1.19 14.07
CA VAL A 421 -25.79 -2.02 14.05
C VAL A 421 -26.15 -2.32 12.60
N PHE A 422 -26.04 -3.59 12.22
CA PHE A 422 -26.39 -4.08 10.91
C PHE A 422 -27.80 -4.64 10.93
N GLN A 423 -28.53 -4.39 9.84
CA GLN A 423 -29.89 -4.86 9.68
C GLN A 423 -30.16 -5.28 8.23
N ILE A 424 -30.70 -6.49 8.08
CA ILE A 424 -31.19 -7.04 6.82
C ILE A 424 -32.72 -7.09 6.87
N VAL A 425 -33.36 -6.49 5.87
CA VAL A 425 -34.83 -6.49 5.69
C VAL A 425 -35.20 -6.92 4.28
N PRO A 426 -36.27 -7.70 4.06
CA PRO A 426 -36.82 -7.93 2.73
C PRO A 426 -37.15 -6.60 2.04
N ALA A 427 -36.71 -6.45 0.80
CA ALA A 427 -37.16 -5.37 -0.07
C ALA A 427 -38.59 -5.68 -0.55
N ALA A 428 -39.46 -4.67 -0.48
CA ALA A 428 -40.85 -4.75 -0.94
C ALA A 428 -40.95 -4.90 -2.46
#